data_AF-A0A0D8J978-F1
#
_entry.id   AF-A0A0D8J978-F1
#
_cell.length_a   1.000
_cell.length_b   1.000
_cell.length_c   1.000
_cell.angle_alpha   90.00
_cell.angle_beta   90.00
_cell.angle_gamma   90.00
#
_symmetry.space_group_name_H-M   'P 1'
#
loop_
_entity.id
_entity.type
_entity.pdbx_description
1 polymer ?
#
loop_
_entity_poly.entity_id
_entity_poly.type
_entity_poly.pdbx_seq_one_letter_code
_entity_poly.pdbx_strand_id
1 'polypeptide(L)'
;MCLNEHIKNSEILMENKKIYNLKQIQFACVIGSPFVAGILISHNYSKFGESKKGVLWILICTVWTLALFGLAMLIPENITSPGLVIPLINGAIIHLFVKRFQGERISEHFENKGEKSSNWLPVGLTVLVVALIFIPVILLDRISNVNDYLRADFNGNGVFYNHEMTIEEVNKLGNILIRTDYFNSENLTEVVFEDCDSVIDLKLVTDKDYFNNTEYLNEMQSVFKHISCYDFSKPVRFNFMDEYLKTEKRIILNQSDSIQYLMESVPFVQNKNFRLFYDIMIPENERLKLQDLILRLKNLFPHQYQINFMYEIVDDSYMLSLYVPKVDWNKPQIMTDSRLLKSRLNQADFNKPFRLRLYEHTETNYEEYEIK
;
A
#
# COMPACT_ATOMS: atom_id res chain seq x y z
N MET A 1 67.39 -8.97 -49.20
CA MET A 1 66.97 -9.51 -47.90
C MET A 1 66.05 -8.54 -47.14
N CYS A 2 66.26 -7.22 -47.17
CA CYS A 2 65.43 -6.23 -46.46
C CYS A 2 63.98 -6.04 -46.97
N LEU A 3 63.66 -6.38 -48.22
CA LEU A 3 62.29 -6.20 -48.75
C LEU A 3 61.30 -7.25 -48.22
N ASN A 4 61.77 -8.49 -48.00
CA ASN A 4 60.93 -9.57 -47.46
C ASN A 4 60.65 -9.41 -45.97
N GLU A 5 61.51 -8.73 -45.22
CA GLU A 5 61.27 -8.43 -43.80
C GLU A 5 60.21 -7.32 -43.62
N HIS A 6 60.18 -6.34 -44.53
CA HIS A 6 59.17 -5.27 -44.49
C HIS A 6 57.77 -5.77 -44.88
N ILE A 7 57.69 -6.67 -45.88
CA ILE A 7 56.43 -7.30 -46.28
C ILE A 7 55.94 -8.25 -45.16
N LYS A 8 56.83 -9.06 -44.60
CA LYS A 8 56.51 -9.96 -43.47
C LYS A 8 56.11 -9.19 -42.20
N ASN A 9 56.75 -8.07 -41.90
CA ASN A 9 56.34 -7.20 -40.78
C ASN A 9 55.02 -6.45 -41.07
N SER A 10 54.71 -6.15 -42.34
CA SER A 10 53.41 -5.57 -42.72
C SER A 10 52.26 -6.58 -42.68
N GLU A 11 52.53 -7.86 -42.99
CA GLU A 11 51.59 -8.98 -42.84
C GLU A 11 51.37 -9.34 -41.37
N ILE A 12 52.43 -9.33 -40.54
CA ILE A 12 52.36 -9.61 -39.08
C ILE A 12 51.63 -8.47 -38.32
N LEU A 13 51.66 -7.22 -38.80
CA LEU A 13 50.88 -6.11 -38.20
C LEU A 13 49.38 -6.13 -38.57
N MET A 14 48.99 -6.90 -39.59
CA MET A 14 47.59 -7.17 -39.92
C MET A 14 47.02 -8.37 -39.14
N GLU A 15 47.88 -9.12 -38.45
CA GLU A 15 47.49 -10.27 -37.65
C GLU A 15 46.80 -9.80 -36.35
N ASN A 16 45.48 -9.99 -36.30
CA ASN A 16 44.60 -9.90 -35.13
C ASN A 16 43.96 -8.53 -34.73
N LYS A 17 43.48 -7.75 -35.70
CA LYS A 17 42.55 -6.64 -35.43
C LYS A 17 41.11 -7.14 -35.21
N LYS A 18 40.83 -7.74 -34.05
CA LYS A 18 39.44 -8.08 -33.66
C LYS A 18 38.58 -6.81 -33.51
N ILE A 19 37.50 -6.71 -34.29
CA ILE A 19 36.54 -5.58 -34.24
C ILE A 19 35.12 -6.05 -33.95
N TYR A 20 34.27 -5.13 -33.51
CA TYR A 20 32.83 -5.36 -33.31
C TYR A 20 32.06 -5.08 -34.60
N ASN A 21 31.10 -5.95 -34.93
CA ASN A 21 30.22 -5.73 -36.07
C ASN A 21 29.02 -4.82 -35.70
N LEU A 22 28.30 -4.35 -36.73
CA LEU A 22 27.15 -3.45 -36.56
C LEU A 22 26.06 -4.00 -35.61
N LYS A 23 25.78 -5.31 -35.69
CA LYS A 23 24.76 -5.95 -34.84
C LYS A 23 25.20 -6.02 -33.38
N GLN A 24 26.47 -6.26 -33.10
CA GLN A 24 27.01 -6.25 -31.73
C GLN A 24 26.88 -4.87 -31.10
N ILE A 25 27.20 -3.82 -31.86
CA ILE A 25 27.14 -2.43 -31.36
C ILE A 25 25.69 -2.02 -31.11
N GLN A 26 24.78 -2.33 -32.04
CA GLN A 26 23.35 -2.10 -31.87
C GLN A 26 22.80 -2.84 -30.64
N PHE A 27 23.12 -4.13 -30.50
CA PHE A 27 22.67 -4.94 -29.38
C PHE A 27 23.18 -4.41 -28.04
N ALA A 28 24.46 -4.02 -27.97
CA ALA A 28 25.04 -3.41 -26.78
C ALA A 28 24.36 -2.08 -26.42
N CYS A 29 23.91 -1.31 -27.43
CA CYS A 29 23.14 -0.10 -27.20
C CYS A 29 21.76 -0.39 -26.59
N VAL A 30 21.06 -1.41 -27.10
CA VAL A 30 19.70 -1.76 -26.67
C VAL A 30 19.68 -2.31 -25.26
N ILE A 31 20.63 -3.18 -24.91
CA ILE A 31 20.64 -3.85 -23.59
C ILE A 31 21.38 -3.03 -22.53
N GLY A 32 22.50 -2.41 -22.90
CA GLY A 32 23.33 -1.67 -21.97
C GLY A 32 22.99 -0.20 -21.91
N SER A 33 23.37 0.51 -22.96
CA SER A 33 23.10 1.94 -23.17
C SER A 33 23.88 2.43 -24.39
N PRO A 34 23.57 3.62 -24.89
CA PRO A 34 24.42 4.32 -25.85
C PRO A 34 25.88 4.41 -25.39
N PHE A 35 26.15 4.61 -24.10
CA PHE A 35 27.51 4.59 -23.54
C PHE A 35 28.27 3.29 -23.83
N VAL A 36 27.66 2.13 -23.58
CA VAL A 36 28.29 0.82 -23.88
C VAL A 36 28.58 0.71 -25.38
N ALA A 37 27.66 1.14 -26.24
CA ALA A 37 27.88 1.18 -27.68
C ALA A 37 29.05 2.12 -28.07
N GLY A 38 29.16 3.28 -27.43
CA GLY A 38 30.27 4.23 -27.62
C GLY A 38 31.65 3.61 -27.33
N ILE A 39 31.76 2.75 -26.31
CA ILE A 39 32.99 2.00 -26.02
C ILE A 39 33.33 1.05 -27.17
N LEU A 40 32.35 0.32 -27.71
CA LEU A 40 32.57 -0.61 -28.82
C LEU A 40 32.93 0.12 -30.13
N ILE A 41 32.28 1.25 -30.41
CA ILE A 41 32.59 2.12 -31.55
C ILE A 41 34.02 2.66 -31.43
N SER A 42 34.43 3.06 -30.22
CA SER A 42 35.79 3.52 -29.94
C SER A 42 36.84 2.44 -30.13
N HIS A 43 36.55 1.21 -29.68
CA HIS A 43 37.41 0.06 -29.92
C HIS A 43 37.65 -0.16 -31.42
N ASN A 44 36.59 -0.08 -32.24
CA ASN A 44 36.72 -0.17 -33.70
C ASN A 44 37.59 0.96 -34.28
N TYR A 45 37.34 2.22 -33.91
CA TYR A 45 38.16 3.36 -34.37
C TYR A 45 39.63 3.21 -33.99
N SER A 46 39.92 2.69 -32.79
CA SER A 46 41.28 2.40 -32.34
C SER A 46 41.96 1.37 -33.25
N LYS A 47 41.25 0.29 -33.64
CA LYS A 47 41.77 -0.70 -34.60
C LYS A 47 41.94 -0.16 -36.02
N PHE A 48 41.16 0.84 -36.40
CA PHE A 48 41.32 1.57 -37.66
C PHE A 48 42.40 2.68 -37.61
N GLY A 49 43.13 2.84 -36.50
CA GLY A 49 44.18 3.85 -36.36
C GLY A 49 43.66 5.27 -36.08
N GLU A 50 42.38 5.43 -35.77
CA GLU A 50 41.70 6.72 -35.56
C GLU A 50 41.26 6.90 -34.10
N SER A 51 42.14 6.63 -33.14
CA SER A 51 41.82 6.65 -31.70
C SER A 51 41.16 7.96 -31.22
N LYS A 52 41.54 9.11 -31.78
CA LYS A 52 40.93 10.42 -31.47
C LYS A 52 39.42 10.44 -31.76
N LYS A 53 38.98 9.84 -32.87
CA LYS A 53 37.55 9.71 -33.19
C LYS A 53 36.87 8.77 -32.21
N GLY A 54 37.56 7.71 -31.77
CA GLY A 54 37.03 6.79 -30.75
C GLY A 54 36.72 7.48 -29.42
N VAL A 55 37.64 8.31 -28.91
CA VAL A 55 37.41 9.09 -27.67
C VAL A 55 36.21 10.03 -27.82
N LEU A 56 36.07 10.70 -28.98
CA LEU A 56 34.93 11.56 -29.26
C LEU A 56 33.60 10.77 -29.21
N TRP A 57 33.56 9.55 -29.73
CA TRP A 57 32.36 8.70 -29.68
C TRP A 57 31.98 8.26 -28.27
N ILE A 58 32.95 7.97 -27.40
CA ILE A 58 32.68 7.71 -25.98
C ILE A 58 32.02 8.95 -25.36
N LEU A 59 32.60 10.14 -25.57
CA LEU A 59 32.07 11.39 -25.01
C LEU A 59 30.64 11.67 -25.49
N ILE A 60 30.37 11.57 -26.79
CA ILE A 60 29.04 11.77 -27.38
C ILE A 60 28.04 10.81 -26.76
N CYS A 61 28.39 9.51 -26.67
CA CYS A 61 27.51 8.50 -26.13
C CYS A 61 27.27 8.64 -24.63
N THR A 62 28.27 9.11 -23.86
CA THR A 62 28.10 9.47 -22.45
C THR A 62 27.11 10.60 -22.29
N VAL A 63 27.30 11.72 -23.01
CA VAL A 63 26.39 12.87 -22.96
C VAL A 63 24.98 12.48 -23.38
N TRP A 64 24.84 11.68 -24.43
CA TRP A 64 23.55 11.17 -24.87
C TRP A 64 22.88 10.27 -23.82
N THR A 65 23.65 9.41 -23.15
CA THR A 65 23.12 8.57 -22.05
C THR A 65 22.64 9.43 -20.88
N LEU A 66 23.41 10.43 -20.47
CA LEU A 66 23.01 11.37 -19.41
C LEU A 66 21.75 12.17 -19.80
N ALA A 67 21.64 12.59 -21.06
CA ALA A 67 20.46 13.30 -21.56
C ALA A 67 19.21 12.40 -21.52
N LEU A 68 19.31 11.12 -21.87
CA LEU A 68 18.21 10.16 -21.77
C LEU A 68 17.75 9.97 -20.32
N PHE A 69 18.67 9.89 -19.36
CA PHE A 69 18.33 9.83 -17.93
C PHE A 69 17.66 11.11 -17.45
N GLY A 70 18.19 12.28 -17.83
CA GLY A 70 17.58 13.56 -17.49
C GLY A 70 16.15 13.70 -18.05
N LEU A 71 15.94 13.28 -19.30
CA LEU A 71 14.60 13.25 -19.90
C LEU A 71 13.67 12.26 -19.20
N ALA A 72 14.17 11.08 -18.82
CA ALA A 72 13.38 10.09 -18.09
C ALA A 72 12.87 10.62 -16.74
N MET A 73 13.67 11.44 -16.03
CA MET A 73 13.26 12.10 -14.78
C MET A 73 12.22 13.20 -14.97
N LEU A 74 12.03 13.70 -16.20
CA LEU A 74 11.00 14.71 -16.51
C LEU A 74 9.68 14.09 -16.97
N ILE A 75 9.61 12.77 -17.14
CA ILE A 75 8.38 12.07 -17.54
C ILE A 75 7.46 12.00 -16.31
N PRO A 76 6.24 12.57 -16.36
CA PRO A 76 5.26 12.47 -15.28
C PRO A 76 4.86 11.00 -15.01
N GLU A 77 4.59 10.69 -13.74
CA GLU A 77 4.28 9.32 -13.28
C GLU A 77 3.01 8.72 -13.91
N ASN A 78 2.10 9.56 -14.40
CA ASN A 78 0.87 9.12 -15.04
C ASN A 78 1.05 8.62 -16.48
N ILE A 79 2.25 8.71 -17.06
CA ILE A 79 2.53 8.21 -18.41
C ILE A 79 3.04 6.76 -18.29
N THR A 80 2.29 5.80 -18.83
CA THR A 80 2.71 4.39 -18.93
C THR A 80 4.12 4.29 -19.52
N SER A 81 5.01 3.64 -18.78
CA SER A 81 6.43 3.50 -19.13
C SER A 81 6.59 2.98 -20.57
N PRO A 82 7.33 3.69 -21.44
CA PRO A 82 7.52 3.30 -22.84
C PRO A 82 8.35 2.01 -23.03
N GLY A 83 8.75 1.34 -21.95
CA GLY A 83 9.37 0.01 -21.97
C GLY A 83 10.56 -0.07 -22.93
N LEU A 84 10.55 -1.07 -23.82
CA LEU A 84 11.62 -1.32 -24.79
C LEU A 84 11.65 -0.36 -25.99
N VAL A 85 10.67 0.53 -26.14
CA VAL A 85 10.59 1.42 -27.31
C VAL A 85 11.80 2.37 -27.36
N ILE A 86 12.12 3.03 -26.24
CA ILE A 86 13.26 3.96 -26.16
C ILE A 86 14.59 3.24 -26.43
N PRO A 87 14.92 2.10 -25.78
CA PRO A 87 16.13 1.34 -26.10
C PRO A 87 16.24 0.91 -27.57
N LEU A 88 15.14 0.44 -28.18
CA LEU A 88 15.13 0.00 -29.58
C LEU A 88 15.38 1.16 -30.56
N ILE A 89 14.74 2.31 -30.34
CA ILE A 89 14.97 3.52 -31.14
C ILE A 89 16.44 3.96 -31.02
N ASN A 90 16.99 3.98 -29.81
CA ASN A 90 18.40 4.31 -29.58
C ASN A 90 19.34 3.35 -30.32
N GLY A 91 19.08 2.04 -30.22
CA GLY A 91 19.84 1.03 -30.96
C GLY A 91 19.78 1.24 -32.47
N ALA A 92 18.62 1.57 -33.02
CA ALA A 92 18.45 1.86 -34.45
C ALA A 92 19.22 3.13 -34.87
N ILE A 93 19.15 4.20 -34.09
CA ILE A 93 19.89 5.45 -34.33
C ILE A 93 21.40 5.17 -34.35
N ILE A 94 21.92 4.48 -33.33
CA ILE A 94 23.34 4.10 -33.26
C ILE A 94 23.72 3.21 -34.45
N HIS A 95 22.90 2.23 -34.81
CA HIS A 95 23.16 1.38 -35.98
C HIS A 95 23.34 2.22 -37.26
N LEU A 96 22.44 3.19 -37.51
CA LEU A 96 22.52 4.06 -38.68
C LEU A 96 23.81 4.89 -38.69
N PHE A 97 24.18 5.47 -37.55
CA PHE A 97 25.41 6.25 -37.44
C PHE A 97 26.66 5.40 -37.68
N VAL A 98 26.75 4.23 -37.04
CA VAL A 98 27.93 3.36 -37.19
C VAL A 98 28.01 2.81 -38.62
N LYS A 99 26.87 2.45 -39.23
CA LYS A 99 26.82 2.04 -40.64
C LYS A 99 27.35 3.14 -41.55
N ARG A 100 26.99 4.40 -41.30
CA ARG A 100 27.45 5.55 -42.08
C ARG A 100 28.95 5.84 -41.91
N PHE A 101 29.50 5.73 -40.70
CA PHE A 101 30.87 6.20 -40.42
C PHE A 101 31.94 5.09 -40.36
N GLN A 102 31.54 3.85 -40.08
CA GLN A 102 32.43 2.70 -39.99
C GLN A 102 31.99 1.54 -40.90
N GLY A 103 30.79 1.59 -41.50
CA GLY A 103 30.20 0.44 -42.19
C GLY A 103 31.06 -0.14 -43.30
N GLU A 104 31.61 0.69 -44.19
CA GLU A 104 32.48 0.24 -45.29
C GLU A 104 33.72 -0.51 -44.77
N ARG A 105 34.42 0.07 -43.79
CA ARG A 105 35.61 -0.53 -43.17
C ARG A 105 35.30 -1.80 -42.38
N ILE A 106 34.13 -1.85 -41.73
CA ILE A 106 33.65 -3.04 -41.03
C ILE A 106 33.37 -4.15 -42.06
N SER A 107 32.72 -3.83 -43.18
CA SER A 107 32.46 -4.78 -44.26
C SER A 107 33.75 -5.30 -44.87
N GLU A 108 34.67 -4.40 -45.26
CA GLU A 108 35.97 -4.75 -45.82
C GLU A 108 36.77 -5.67 -44.88
N HIS A 109 36.77 -5.39 -43.57
CA HIS A 109 37.42 -6.25 -42.58
C HIS A 109 36.87 -7.67 -42.58
N PHE A 110 35.54 -7.83 -42.62
CA PHE A 110 34.91 -9.16 -42.61
C PHE A 110 34.96 -9.87 -43.97
N GLU A 111 34.95 -9.14 -45.08
CA GLU A 111 35.17 -9.68 -46.43
C GLU A 111 36.60 -10.24 -46.57
N ASN A 112 37.57 -9.57 -45.96
CA ASN A 112 38.96 -10.03 -45.84
C ASN A 112 39.17 -11.10 -44.76
N LYS A 113 38.09 -11.79 -44.32
CA LYS A 113 38.11 -12.86 -43.31
C LYS A 113 38.66 -12.43 -41.93
N GLY A 114 38.59 -11.13 -41.61
CA GLY A 114 39.00 -10.60 -40.33
C GLY A 114 38.15 -11.13 -39.17
N GLU A 115 38.76 -11.26 -38.00
CA GLU A 115 38.10 -11.84 -36.82
C GLU A 115 37.15 -10.87 -36.11
N LYS A 116 36.09 -11.43 -35.53
CA LYS A 116 35.10 -10.73 -34.70
C LYS A 116 35.55 -10.68 -33.24
N SER A 117 35.34 -9.55 -32.58
CA SER A 117 35.58 -9.43 -31.12
C SER A 117 34.51 -10.17 -30.31
N SER A 118 34.89 -10.60 -29.10
CA SER A 118 34.04 -11.37 -28.18
C SER A 118 32.83 -10.56 -27.68
N ASN A 119 31.68 -11.22 -27.55
CA ASN A 119 30.47 -10.62 -26.95
C ASN A 119 30.56 -10.42 -25.43
N TRP A 120 31.53 -11.04 -24.76
CA TRP A 120 31.64 -11.01 -23.29
C TRP A 120 31.97 -9.63 -22.74
N LEU A 121 32.79 -8.85 -23.44
CA LEU A 121 33.12 -7.49 -23.00
C LEU A 121 31.88 -6.58 -22.99
N PRO A 122 31.05 -6.49 -24.07
CA PRO A 122 29.79 -5.76 -24.03
C PRO A 122 28.85 -6.18 -22.89
N VAL A 123 28.74 -7.49 -22.63
CA VAL A 123 27.89 -8.02 -21.55
C VAL A 123 28.43 -7.59 -20.18
N GLY A 124 29.73 -7.76 -19.92
CA GLY A 124 30.35 -7.35 -18.66
C GLY A 124 30.25 -5.85 -18.41
N LEU A 125 30.44 -5.03 -19.44
CA LEU A 125 30.25 -3.57 -19.35
C LEU A 125 28.80 -3.20 -19.05
N THR A 126 27.84 -3.89 -19.67
CA THR A 126 26.41 -3.67 -19.41
C THR A 126 26.07 -3.98 -17.95
N VAL A 127 26.50 -5.13 -17.44
CA VAL A 127 26.29 -5.51 -16.03
C VAL A 127 26.92 -4.49 -15.09
N LEU A 128 28.15 -4.02 -15.40
CA LEU A 128 28.84 -3.01 -14.59
C LEU A 128 28.06 -1.68 -14.55
N VAL A 129 27.58 -1.19 -15.70
CA VAL A 129 26.82 0.07 -15.78
C VAL A 129 25.49 -0.05 -15.03
N VAL A 130 24.77 -1.16 -15.23
CA VAL A 130 23.53 -1.45 -14.48
C VAL A 130 23.82 -1.48 -12.98
N ALA A 131 24.86 -2.20 -12.54
CA ALA A 131 25.23 -2.27 -11.14
C ALA A 131 25.58 -0.88 -10.57
N LEU A 132 26.33 -0.06 -11.29
CA LEU A 132 26.73 1.28 -10.85
C LEU A 132 25.54 2.24 -10.71
N ILE A 133 24.45 2.01 -11.44
CA ILE A 133 23.22 2.82 -11.36
C ILE A 133 22.30 2.29 -10.27
N PHE A 134 22.02 0.98 -10.26
CA PHE A 134 21.02 0.40 -9.37
C PHE A 134 21.52 0.16 -7.94
N ILE A 135 22.80 -0.18 -7.74
CA ILE A 135 23.32 -0.43 -6.38
C ILE A 135 23.18 0.83 -5.49
N PRO A 136 23.60 2.04 -5.92
CA PRO A 136 23.42 3.23 -5.09
C PRO A 136 21.95 3.53 -4.80
N VAL A 137 21.05 3.31 -5.76
CA VAL A 137 19.60 3.51 -5.56
C VAL A 137 19.06 2.53 -4.50
N ILE A 138 19.40 1.25 -4.60
CA ILE A 138 19.01 0.22 -3.62
C ILE A 138 19.60 0.52 -2.24
N LEU A 139 20.86 0.96 -2.17
CA LEU A 139 21.50 1.32 -0.91
C LEU A 139 20.88 2.58 -0.30
N LEU A 140 20.58 3.60 -1.10
CA LEU A 140 19.91 4.81 -0.63
C LEU A 140 18.50 4.50 -0.12
N ASP A 141 17.75 3.66 -0.83
CA ASP A 141 16.45 3.18 -0.37
C ASP A 141 16.56 2.49 0.99
N ARG A 142 17.48 1.53 1.13
CA ARG A 142 17.76 0.84 2.41
C ARG A 142 18.19 1.77 3.54
N ILE A 143 19.02 2.77 3.26
CA ILE A 143 19.47 3.75 4.26
C ILE A 143 18.32 4.70 4.63
N SER A 144 17.44 5.01 3.68
CA SER A 144 16.31 5.92 3.90
C SER A 144 15.10 5.26 4.56
N ASN A 145 14.93 3.95 4.38
CA ASN A 145 13.99 3.12 5.12
C ASN A 145 14.56 2.80 6.50
N VAL A 146 14.64 3.85 7.34
CA VAL A 146 15.10 3.81 8.74
C VAL A 146 14.08 3.09 9.65
N ASN A 147 12.92 2.76 9.13
CA ASN A 147 11.82 2.24 9.92
C ASN A 147 11.86 0.71 9.95
N ASP A 148 12.40 0.16 11.04
CA ASP A 148 12.54 -1.29 11.32
C ASP A 148 11.20 -1.93 11.72
N TYR A 149 10.13 -1.63 10.97
CA TYR A 149 8.80 -2.14 11.26
C TYR A 149 8.66 -3.59 10.79
N LEU A 150 8.07 -4.41 11.65
CA LEU A 150 7.48 -5.70 11.29
C LEU A 150 6.12 -5.47 10.59
N ARG A 151 5.67 -6.41 9.76
CA ARG A 151 4.37 -6.33 9.07
C ARG A 151 3.49 -7.53 9.44
N ALA A 152 2.26 -7.26 9.85
CA ALA A 152 1.19 -8.25 9.97
C ALA A 152 0.17 -8.05 8.84
N ASP A 153 -0.32 -9.15 8.25
CA ASP A 153 -1.24 -9.12 7.11
C ASP A 153 -2.68 -9.43 7.53
N PHE A 154 -3.62 -8.63 7.03
CA PHE A 154 -5.06 -8.71 7.29
C PHE A 154 -5.82 -8.66 5.96
N ASN A 155 -5.92 -9.81 5.29
CA ASN A 155 -6.55 -9.94 3.97
C ASN A 155 -5.90 -9.04 2.89
N GLY A 156 -4.57 -8.97 2.88
CA GLY A 156 -3.79 -8.11 1.98
C GLY A 156 -3.52 -6.70 2.51
N ASN A 157 -4.30 -6.23 3.50
CA ASN A 157 -4.01 -4.99 4.22
C ASN A 157 -2.86 -5.21 5.21
N GLY A 158 -2.09 -4.15 5.50
CA GLY A 158 -0.89 -4.23 6.32
C GLY A 158 -0.98 -3.43 7.61
N VAL A 159 -0.61 -4.03 8.74
CA VAL A 159 -0.24 -3.28 9.95
C VAL A 159 1.27 -3.38 10.12
N PHE A 160 1.96 -2.26 9.94
CA PHE A 160 3.36 -2.10 10.29
C PHE A 160 3.49 -1.78 11.78
N TYR A 161 4.40 -2.42 12.50
CA TYR A 161 4.57 -2.21 13.93
C TYR A 161 6.03 -2.35 14.36
N ASN A 162 6.44 -1.64 15.41
CA ASN A 162 7.79 -1.72 15.93
C ASN A 162 7.97 -2.98 16.81
N HIS A 163 9.22 -3.33 17.11
CA HIS A 163 9.54 -4.51 17.92
C HIS A 163 9.02 -4.48 19.36
N GLU A 164 8.64 -3.30 19.86
CA GLU A 164 8.09 -3.11 21.21
C GLU A 164 6.61 -3.49 21.28
N MET A 165 5.89 -3.40 20.16
CA MET A 165 4.47 -3.71 20.08
C MET A 165 4.18 -5.21 20.17
N THR A 166 3.20 -5.59 21.00
CA THR A 166 2.80 -6.99 21.13
C THR A 166 1.94 -7.46 19.95
N ILE A 167 2.11 -8.71 19.52
CA ILE A 167 1.31 -9.29 18.42
C ILE A 167 -0.20 -9.34 18.75
N GLU A 168 -0.55 -9.43 20.03
CA GLU A 168 -1.94 -9.41 20.48
C GLU A 168 -2.59 -8.04 20.20
N GLU A 169 -1.90 -6.94 20.48
CA GLU A 169 -2.39 -5.59 20.17
C GLU A 169 -2.45 -5.32 18.67
N VAL A 170 -1.47 -5.81 17.90
CA VAL A 170 -1.50 -5.74 16.44
C VAL A 170 -2.71 -6.48 15.87
N ASN A 171 -2.96 -7.71 16.33
CA ASN A 171 -4.13 -8.50 15.93
C ASN A 171 -5.43 -7.84 16.36
N LYS A 172 -5.46 -7.23 17.56
CA LYS A 172 -6.62 -6.48 18.04
C LYS A 172 -6.93 -5.31 17.11
N LEU A 173 -5.93 -4.46 16.79
CA LEU A 173 -6.11 -3.35 15.86
C LEU A 173 -6.56 -3.82 14.48
N GLY A 174 -5.88 -4.80 13.88
CA GLY A 174 -6.21 -5.27 12.53
C GLY A 174 -7.65 -5.81 12.45
N ASN A 175 -8.11 -6.52 13.48
CA ASN A 175 -9.50 -6.97 13.56
C ASN A 175 -10.50 -5.81 13.72
N ILE A 176 -10.15 -4.75 14.46
CA ILE A 176 -10.98 -3.55 14.56
C ILE A 176 -11.09 -2.88 13.19
N LEU A 177 -9.97 -2.70 12.48
CA LEU A 177 -9.94 -2.05 11.17
C LEU A 177 -10.73 -2.82 10.10
N ILE A 178 -10.75 -4.16 10.16
CA ILE A 178 -11.63 -4.99 9.32
C ILE A 178 -13.11 -4.73 9.66
N ARG A 179 -13.45 -4.66 10.95
CA ARG A 179 -14.84 -4.44 11.39
C ARG A 179 -15.37 -3.06 11.03
N THR A 180 -14.51 -2.04 11.03
CA THR A 180 -14.87 -0.68 10.61
C THR A 180 -14.86 -0.50 9.09
N ASP A 181 -14.61 -1.56 8.32
CA ASP A 181 -14.48 -1.54 6.84
C ASP A 181 -13.33 -0.66 6.32
N TYR A 182 -12.43 -0.25 7.21
CA TYR A 182 -11.23 0.50 6.83
C TYR A 182 -10.25 -0.44 6.10
N PHE A 183 -10.08 -1.65 6.64
CA PHE A 183 -9.43 -2.75 5.93
C PHE A 183 -10.46 -3.52 5.13
N ASN A 184 -10.48 -3.27 3.82
CA ASN A 184 -11.32 -4.00 2.88
C ASN A 184 -10.46 -4.61 1.76
N SER A 185 -11.00 -5.59 1.04
CA SER A 185 -10.27 -6.30 -0.01
C SER A 185 -10.21 -5.54 -1.34
N GLU A 186 -11.01 -4.48 -1.50
CA GLU A 186 -11.10 -3.69 -2.73
C GLU A 186 -10.02 -2.59 -2.77
N ASN A 187 -9.71 -2.01 -1.61
CA ASN A 187 -8.76 -0.95 -1.38
C ASN A 187 -7.76 -1.39 -0.32
N LEU A 188 -6.64 -1.95 -0.77
CA LEU A 188 -5.55 -2.36 0.11
C LEU A 188 -4.94 -1.12 0.77
N THR A 189 -5.01 -1.07 2.09
CA THR A 189 -4.47 0.01 2.91
C THR A 189 -3.44 -0.52 3.89
N GLU A 190 -2.57 0.39 4.33
CA GLU A 190 -1.56 0.10 5.33
C GLU A 190 -1.60 1.14 6.44
N VAL A 191 -1.31 0.71 7.66
CA VAL A 191 -1.20 1.58 8.83
C VAL A 191 0.08 1.27 9.58
N VAL A 192 0.59 2.25 10.30
CA VAL A 192 1.70 2.07 11.25
C VAL A 192 1.13 2.12 12.66
N PHE A 193 1.52 1.15 13.49
CA PHE A 193 1.09 1.00 14.86
C PHE A 193 2.31 0.81 15.76
N GLU A 194 2.74 1.92 16.35
CA GLU A 194 4.03 2.03 17.02
C GLU A 194 3.82 2.19 18.52
N ASP A 195 4.41 1.29 19.31
CA ASP A 195 4.43 1.47 20.76
C ASP A 195 5.48 2.52 21.11
N CYS A 196 5.07 3.58 21.80
CA CYS A 196 5.95 4.59 22.38
C CYS A 196 5.83 4.52 23.91
N ASP A 197 6.83 5.03 24.64
CA ASP A 197 6.93 4.90 26.10
C ASP A 197 5.60 5.05 26.87
N SER A 198 4.78 6.06 26.54
CA SER A 198 3.55 6.41 27.26
C SER A 198 2.26 6.37 26.43
N VAL A 199 2.36 6.13 25.13
CA VAL A 199 1.23 6.15 24.19
C VAL A 199 1.49 5.17 23.06
N ILE A 200 0.46 4.75 22.36
CA ILE A 200 0.61 4.04 21.10
C ILE A 200 0.25 4.99 19.96
N ASP A 201 1.13 5.15 18.98
CA ASP A 201 0.87 5.97 17.81
C ASP A 201 0.28 5.10 16.69
N LEU A 202 -0.98 5.35 16.34
CA LEU A 202 -1.63 4.82 15.14
C LEU A 202 -1.53 5.87 14.01
N LYS A 203 -0.81 5.52 12.95
CA LYS A 203 -0.57 6.38 11.80
C LYS A 203 -1.21 5.77 10.56
N LEU A 204 -2.19 6.45 9.96
CA LEU A 204 -2.75 6.02 8.68
C LEU A 204 -1.83 6.46 7.54
N VAL A 205 -1.48 5.52 6.66
CA VAL A 205 -0.65 5.82 5.49
C VAL A 205 -1.54 6.40 4.39
N THR A 206 -1.30 7.65 4.03
CA THR A 206 -2.07 8.37 3.01
C THR A 206 -1.18 9.33 2.24
N ASP A 207 -1.55 9.65 1.00
CA ASP A 207 -0.89 10.71 0.23
C ASP A 207 -0.96 12.02 1.03
N LYS A 208 0.17 12.74 1.05
CA LYS A 208 0.37 14.00 1.76
C LYS A 208 -0.65 15.07 1.36
N ASP A 209 -1.18 15.03 0.15
CA ASP A 209 -2.20 15.96 -0.32
C ASP A 209 -3.52 15.84 0.48
N TYR A 210 -3.79 14.67 1.08
CA TYR A 210 -4.96 14.45 1.93
C TYR A 210 -4.78 14.96 3.37
N PHE A 211 -3.56 15.34 3.77
CA PHE A 211 -3.30 15.75 5.16
C PHE A 211 -4.17 16.93 5.60
N ASN A 212 -4.53 17.82 4.67
CA ASN A 212 -5.35 19.00 4.94
C ASN A 212 -6.74 18.93 4.28
N ASN A 213 -7.12 17.78 3.71
CA ASN A 213 -8.44 17.60 3.13
C ASN A 213 -9.48 17.43 4.24
N THR A 214 -10.39 18.40 4.39
CA THR A 214 -11.40 18.42 5.45
C THR A 214 -12.39 17.26 5.38
N GLU A 215 -12.79 16.85 4.18
CA GLU A 215 -13.74 15.75 3.99
C GLU A 215 -13.13 14.43 4.44
N TYR A 216 -11.91 14.15 3.97
CA TYR A 216 -11.14 12.98 4.39
C TYR A 216 -10.85 12.97 5.90
N LEU A 217 -10.47 14.13 6.47
CA LEU A 217 -10.25 14.28 7.90
C LEU A 217 -11.51 13.93 8.71
N ASN A 218 -12.69 14.39 8.28
CA ASN A 218 -13.94 14.11 8.96
C ASN A 218 -14.30 12.63 8.92
N GLU A 219 -14.07 11.96 7.79
CA GLU A 219 -14.28 10.51 7.65
C GLU A 219 -13.34 9.73 8.58
N MET A 220 -12.06 10.06 8.57
CA MET A 220 -11.05 9.38 9.39
C MET A 220 -11.22 9.64 10.89
N GLN A 221 -11.74 10.81 11.28
CA GLN A 221 -12.08 11.08 12.68
C GLN A 221 -13.09 10.07 13.23
N SER A 222 -14.04 9.60 12.41
CA SER A 222 -14.99 8.57 12.81
C SER A 222 -14.30 7.25 13.13
N VAL A 223 -13.38 6.83 12.25
CA VAL A 223 -12.55 5.62 12.43
C VAL A 223 -11.69 5.74 13.68
N PHE A 224 -10.98 6.85 13.87
CA PHE A 224 -10.16 7.09 15.05
C PHE A 224 -10.96 7.09 16.35
N LYS A 225 -12.12 7.74 16.34
CA LYS A 225 -13.02 7.74 17.49
C LYS A 225 -13.47 6.31 17.81
N HIS A 226 -13.84 5.52 16.81
CA HIS A 226 -14.20 4.12 16.99
C HIS A 226 -13.04 3.31 17.62
N ILE A 227 -11.83 3.42 17.08
CA ILE A 227 -10.64 2.74 17.63
C ILE A 227 -10.37 3.17 19.08
N SER A 228 -10.55 4.46 19.40
CA SER A 228 -10.30 4.99 20.75
C SER A 228 -11.22 4.40 21.84
N CYS A 229 -12.32 3.78 21.45
CA CYS A 229 -13.25 3.09 22.35
C CYS A 229 -12.70 1.77 22.88
N TYR A 230 -11.70 1.19 22.21
CA TYR A 230 -11.16 -0.12 22.55
C TYR A 230 -10.03 0.02 23.57
N ASP A 231 -9.99 -0.94 24.49
CA ASP A 231 -9.04 -0.96 25.59
C ASP A 231 -7.64 -1.43 25.14
N PHE A 232 -6.79 -0.53 24.68
CA PHE A 232 -5.37 -0.83 24.41
C PHE A 232 -4.54 -0.70 25.69
N SER A 233 -3.33 -1.28 25.71
CA SER A 233 -2.46 -1.22 26.88
C SER A 233 -2.05 0.20 27.27
N LYS A 234 -2.08 1.13 26.29
CA LYS A 234 -1.80 2.56 26.45
C LYS A 234 -2.80 3.39 25.63
N PRO A 235 -2.96 4.69 25.95
CA PRO A 235 -3.77 5.59 25.13
C PRO A 235 -3.26 5.65 23.69
N VAL A 236 -4.18 5.54 22.73
CA VAL A 236 -3.86 5.62 21.30
C VAL A 236 -3.90 7.08 20.83
N ARG A 237 -2.85 7.49 20.13
CA ARG A 237 -2.73 8.79 19.45
C ARG A 237 -2.81 8.56 17.95
N PHE A 238 -3.50 9.47 17.26
CA PHE A 238 -3.76 9.35 15.83
C PHE A 238 -2.93 10.33 15.02
N ASN A 239 -2.28 9.82 13.98
CA ASN A 239 -1.50 10.59 13.03
C ASN A 239 -1.85 10.17 11.60
N PHE A 240 -1.54 11.04 10.64
CA PHE A 240 -1.32 10.64 9.25
C PHE A 240 0.17 10.53 8.98
N MET A 241 0.52 9.63 8.08
CA MET A 241 1.87 9.38 7.62
C MET A 241 1.87 9.29 6.10
N ASP A 242 2.88 9.87 5.44
CA ASP A 242 2.98 9.76 3.98
C ASP A 242 3.36 8.33 3.55
N GLU A 243 3.11 7.99 2.29
CA GLU A 243 3.43 6.68 1.69
C GLU A 243 4.92 6.29 1.76
N TYR A 244 5.81 7.26 2.02
CA TYR A 244 7.24 7.05 2.21
C TYR A 244 7.63 6.90 3.68
N LEU A 245 6.65 6.93 4.59
CA LEU A 245 6.82 6.85 6.04
C LEU A 245 7.78 7.90 6.63
N LYS A 246 7.81 9.11 6.03
CA LYS A 246 8.75 10.20 6.36
C LYS A 246 8.08 11.40 6.99
N THR A 247 6.94 11.83 6.45
CA THR A 247 6.21 12.99 6.97
C THR A 247 5.04 12.54 7.80
N GLU A 248 4.89 13.10 9.00
CA GLU A 248 3.75 12.85 9.88
C GLU A 248 2.93 14.13 10.12
N LYS A 249 1.61 13.97 10.23
CA LYS A 249 0.71 15.02 10.71
C LYS A 249 -0.16 14.49 11.84
N ARG A 250 -0.06 15.13 13.00
CA ARG A 250 -0.88 14.80 14.16
C ARG A 250 -2.34 15.18 13.95
N ILE A 251 -3.25 14.29 14.33
CA ILE A 251 -4.68 14.52 14.32
C ILE A 251 -5.17 14.74 15.76
N ILE A 252 -5.90 15.84 15.96
CA ILE A 252 -6.54 16.15 17.24
C ILE A 252 -8.03 15.87 17.06
N LEU A 253 -8.55 14.92 17.82
CA LEU A 253 -9.98 14.61 17.82
C LEU A 253 -10.72 15.70 18.60
N ASN A 254 -11.62 16.43 17.94
CA ASN A 254 -12.49 17.37 18.62
C ASN A 254 -13.58 16.60 19.40
N GLN A 255 -13.71 16.91 20.69
CA GLN A 255 -14.71 16.25 21.55
C GLN A 255 -16.16 16.71 21.25
N SER A 256 -16.35 17.83 20.55
CA SER A 256 -17.65 18.50 20.38
C SER A 256 -18.57 17.90 19.34
N ASP A 257 -18.07 17.07 18.44
CA ASP A 257 -18.88 16.59 17.32
C ASP A 257 -19.64 15.34 17.77
N SER A 258 -20.97 15.48 17.78
CA SER A 258 -21.92 14.43 18.14
C SER A 258 -21.53 13.16 17.40
N ILE A 259 -21.14 12.14 18.15
CA ILE A 259 -20.88 10.81 17.59
C ILE A 259 -22.20 10.41 16.93
N GLN A 260 -22.22 10.30 15.60
CA GLN A 260 -23.15 9.35 15.02
C GLN A 260 -22.71 8.01 15.58
N TYR A 261 -23.41 7.55 16.63
CA TYR A 261 -23.09 6.32 17.34
C TYR A 261 -22.95 5.21 16.31
N LEU A 262 -21.72 4.75 16.10
CA LEU A 262 -21.46 3.62 15.22
C LEU A 262 -22.07 2.40 15.90
N MET A 263 -23.19 1.95 15.35
CA MET A 263 -23.81 0.70 15.78
C MET A 263 -23.16 -0.46 15.03
N GLU A 264 -22.64 -1.43 15.76
CA GLU A 264 -22.25 -2.72 15.19
C GLU A 264 -23.43 -3.68 15.20
N SER A 265 -23.46 -4.64 14.28
CA SER A 265 -24.46 -5.71 14.28
C SER A 265 -23.82 -7.09 14.33
N VAL A 266 -24.26 -7.93 15.27
CA VAL A 266 -23.79 -9.31 15.42
C VAL A 266 -24.95 -10.27 15.63
N PRO A 267 -24.93 -11.50 15.09
CA PRO A 267 -25.87 -12.53 15.49
C PRO A 267 -25.63 -12.91 16.97
N PHE A 268 -26.68 -13.36 17.67
CA PHE A 268 -26.49 -13.88 19.03
C PHE A 268 -25.65 -15.16 18.99
N VAL A 269 -24.77 -15.33 19.99
CA VAL A 269 -23.82 -16.45 20.06
C VAL A 269 -24.55 -17.81 20.01
N GLN A 270 -25.65 -17.93 20.74
CA GLN A 270 -26.40 -19.19 20.86
C GLN A 270 -27.68 -19.24 20.00
N ASN A 271 -28.05 -18.16 19.30
CA ASN A 271 -29.23 -18.14 18.43
C ASN A 271 -29.03 -17.20 17.23
N LYS A 272 -28.71 -17.78 16.07
CA LYS A 272 -28.47 -17.01 14.84
C LYS A 272 -29.69 -16.29 14.27
N ASN A 273 -30.90 -16.59 14.75
CA ASN A 273 -32.12 -15.87 14.34
C ASN A 273 -32.23 -14.50 15.03
N PHE A 274 -31.54 -14.30 16.14
CA PHE A 274 -31.51 -13.02 16.82
C PHE A 274 -30.27 -12.23 16.41
N ARG A 275 -30.45 -10.92 16.20
CA ARG A 275 -29.36 -10.00 15.87
C ARG A 275 -29.33 -8.86 16.88
N LEU A 276 -28.15 -8.59 17.42
CA LEU A 276 -27.88 -7.47 18.31
C LEU A 276 -27.21 -6.37 17.50
N PHE A 277 -27.89 -5.23 17.39
CA PHE A 277 -27.31 -3.96 17.00
C PHE A 277 -26.90 -3.25 18.28
N TYR A 278 -25.65 -2.83 18.42
CA TYR A 278 -25.19 -2.23 19.66
C TYR A 278 -24.21 -1.07 19.47
N ASP A 279 -24.24 -0.13 20.41
CA ASP A 279 -23.20 0.88 20.56
C ASP A 279 -21.89 0.21 20.98
N ILE A 280 -20.85 0.40 20.18
CA ILE A 280 -19.49 -0.15 20.35
C ILE A 280 -18.90 0.13 21.73
N MET A 281 -19.35 1.20 22.40
CA MET A 281 -18.93 1.55 23.75
C MET A 281 -19.43 0.57 24.81
N ILE A 282 -20.36 -0.32 24.47
CA ILE A 282 -20.89 -1.33 25.38
C ILE A 282 -19.93 -2.52 25.44
N PRO A 283 -19.34 -2.80 26.62
CA PRO A 283 -18.38 -3.89 26.79
C PRO A 283 -18.93 -5.26 26.36
N GLU A 284 -18.06 -6.11 25.79
CA GLU A 284 -18.47 -7.44 25.28
C GLU A 284 -19.15 -8.30 26.35
N ASN A 285 -18.65 -8.30 27.59
CA ASN A 285 -19.26 -9.03 28.69
C ASN A 285 -20.69 -8.55 28.99
N GLU A 286 -20.97 -7.25 28.94
CA GLU A 286 -22.33 -6.70 29.10
C GLU A 286 -23.23 -7.12 27.93
N ARG A 287 -22.71 -7.13 26.69
CA ARG A 287 -23.44 -7.64 25.51
C ARG A 287 -23.78 -9.12 25.64
N LEU A 288 -22.85 -9.94 26.10
CA LEU A 288 -23.07 -11.37 26.33
C LEU A 288 -24.08 -11.63 27.46
N LYS A 289 -24.02 -10.85 28.55
CA LYS A 289 -25.03 -10.89 29.62
C LYS A 289 -26.43 -10.57 29.08
N LEU A 290 -26.57 -9.54 28.25
CA LEU A 290 -27.83 -9.18 27.61
C LEU A 290 -28.36 -10.32 26.74
N GLN A 291 -27.50 -10.90 25.89
CA GLN A 291 -27.89 -12.01 25.02
C GLN A 291 -28.38 -13.21 25.83
N ASP A 292 -27.65 -13.63 26.85
CA ASP A 292 -28.03 -14.76 27.72
C ASP A 292 -29.35 -14.49 28.45
N LEU A 293 -29.55 -13.28 28.98
CA LEU A 293 -30.81 -12.88 29.61
C LEU A 293 -31.99 -12.98 28.64
N ILE A 294 -31.85 -12.43 27.44
CA ILE A 294 -32.90 -12.48 26.40
C ILE A 294 -33.21 -13.94 26.01
N LEU A 295 -32.19 -14.78 25.85
CA LEU A 295 -32.36 -16.19 25.47
C LEU A 295 -33.12 -17.01 26.52
N ARG A 296 -33.02 -16.65 27.81
CA ARG A 296 -33.79 -17.28 28.90
C ARG A 296 -35.26 -16.87 28.89
N LEU A 297 -35.62 -15.75 28.28
CA LEU A 297 -36.99 -15.23 28.19
C LEU A 297 -37.76 -15.82 26.99
N LYS A 298 -37.73 -17.15 26.83
CA LYS A 298 -38.32 -17.87 25.68
C LYS A 298 -39.80 -17.58 25.43
N ASN A 299 -40.55 -17.28 26.48
CA ASN A 299 -41.96 -16.94 26.38
C ASN A 299 -42.18 -15.54 25.77
N LEU A 300 -41.24 -14.62 25.98
CA LEU A 300 -41.28 -13.27 25.40
C LEU A 300 -40.63 -13.24 24.01
N PHE A 301 -39.56 -14.02 23.82
CA PHE A 301 -38.80 -14.08 22.59
C PHE A 301 -38.65 -15.53 22.12
N PRO A 302 -39.65 -16.07 21.40
CA PRO A 302 -39.57 -17.44 20.88
C PRO A 302 -38.42 -17.57 19.87
N HIS A 303 -37.58 -18.58 20.05
CA HIS A 303 -36.31 -18.72 19.34
C HIS A 303 -36.45 -18.96 17.82
N GLN A 304 -37.64 -19.36 17.35
CA GLN A 304 -37.89 -19.56 15.92
C GLN A 304 -38.04 -18.25 15.12
N TYR A 305 -38.27 -17.11 15.77
CA TYR A 305 -38.50 -15.84 15.07
C TYR A 305 -37.19 -15.07 14.85
N GLN A 306 -37.16 -14.28 13.78
CA GLN A 306 -36.08 -13.32 13.57
C GLN A 306 -36.39 -12.05 14.35
N ILE A 307 -35.51 -11.69 15.27
CA ILE A 307 -35.71 -10.54 16.16
C ILE A 307 -34.43 -9.73 16.20
N ASN A 308 -34.57 -8.42 15.98
CA ASN A 308 -33.49 -7.45 16.06
C ASN A 308 -33.62 -6.71 17.40
N PHE A 309 -32.50 -6.59 18.10
CA PHE A 309 -32.37 -5.86 19.35
C PHE A 309 -31.42 -4.70 19.13
N MET A 310 -31.83 -3.49 19.49
CA MET A 310 -30.96 -2.32 19.41
C MET A 310 -30.56 -1.91 20.83
N TYR A 311 -29.27 -1.91 21.13
CA TYR A 311 -28.71 -1.76 22.46
C TYR A 311 -27.69 -0.62 22.48
N GLU A 312 -28.04 0.51 23.07
CA GLU A 312 -27.25 1.74 22.97
C GLU A 312 -27.02 2.37 24.35
N ILE A 313 -26.09 3.32 24.42
CA ILE A 313 -25.87 4.14 25.62
C ILE A 313 -26.58 5.47 25.43
N VAL A 314 -27.50 5.79 26.34
CA VAL A 314 -28.18 7.09 26.36
C VAL A 314 -27.99 7.71 27.73
N ASP A 315 -27.34 8.87 27.75
CA ASP A 315 -26.91 9.55 28.97
C ASP A 315 -26.03 8.62 29.83
N ASP A 316 -26.49 8.27 31.04
CA ASP A 316 -25.81 7.34 31.94
C ASP A 316 -26.57 6.01 32.08
N SER A 317 -27.27 5.59 31.03
CA SER A 317 -28.09 4.38 31.04
C SER A 317 -27.92 3.56 29.78
N TYR A 318 -28.21 2.27 29.92
CA TYR A 318 -28.38 1.35 28.80
C TYR A 318 -29.80 1.49 28.25
N MET A 319 -29.95 1.71 26.96
CA MET A 319 -31.25 1.73 26.29
C MET A 319 -31.38 0.49 25.42
N LEU A 320 -32.37 -0.34 25.72
CA LEU A 320 -32.79 -1.42 24.82
C LEU A 320 -34.00 -0.95 24.03
N SER A 321 -33.91 -1.04 22.71
CA SER A 321 -34.93 -0.60 21.78
C SER A 321 -35.48 -1.81 21.04
N LEU A 322 -36.80 -2.01 21.13
CA LEU A 322 -37.51 -3.11 20.49
C LEU A 322 -38.43 -2.60 19.39
N TYR A 323 -38.34 -3.20 18.21
CA TYR A 323 -39.28 -2.90 17.14
C TYR A 323 -40.65 -3.48 17.48
N VAL A 324 -41.64 -2.61 17.63
CA VAL A 324 -43.05 -2.98 17.80
C VAL A 324 -43.89 -1.99 17.00
N PRO A 325 -44.78 -2.45 16.10
CA PRO A 325 -45.65 -1.53 15.36
C PRO A 325 -46.44 -0.63 16.31
N LYS A 326 -46.57 0.66 15.99
CA LYS A 326 -47.18 1.65 16.89
C LYS A 326 -48.60 1.29 17.29
N VAL A 327 -49.35 0.67 16.36
CA VAL A 327 -50.71 0.16 16.60
C VAL A 327 -50.81 -0.83 17.76
N ASP A 328 -49.69 -1.45 18.14
CA ASP A 328 -49.62 -2.48 19.17
C ASP A 328 -49.13 -1.97 20.53
N TRP A 329 -48.64 -0.72 20.62
CA TRP A 329 -48.07 -0.17 21.87
C TRP A 329 -49.06 -0.13 23.03
N ASN A 330 -50.36 0.04 22.73
CA ASN A 330 -51.40 0.07 23.75
C ASN A 330 -51.98 -1.32 24.10
N LYS A 331 -51.51 -2.41 23.45
CA LYS A 331 -51.97 -3.76 23.78
C LYS A 331 -51.52 -4.12 25.20
N PRO A 332 -52.44 -4.52 26.11
CA PRO A 332 -52.08 -4.82 27.50
C PRO A 332 -50.98 -5.86 27.67
N GLN A 333 -50.94 -6.85 26.77
CA GLN A 333 -49.92 -7.89 26.77
C GLN A 333 -48.52 -7.32 26.47
N ILE A 334 -48.37 -6.53 25.41
CA ILE A 334 -47.09 -5.90 25.02
C ILE A 334 -46.55 -5.02 26.16
N MET A 335 -47.42 -4.24 26.79
CA MET A 335 -47.03 -3.38 27.92
C MET A 335 -46.63 -4.18 29.16
N THR A 336 -47.34 -5.26 29.47
CA THR A 336 -46.99 -6.15 30.58
C THR A 336 -45.64 -6.82 30.34
N ASP A 337 -45.43 -7.35 29.13
CA ASP A 337 -44.20 -8.05 28.74
C ASP A 337 -42.99 -7.10 28.71
N SER A 338 -43.18 -5.88 28.20
CA SER A 338 -42.13 -4.86 28.17
C SER A 338 -41.72 -4.41 29.58
N ARG A 339 -42.68 -4.20 30.49
CA ARG A 339 -42.37 -3.88 31.90
C ARG A 339 -41.66 -5.04 32.59
N LEU A 340 -42.08 -6.28 32.33
CA LEU A 340 -41.43 -7.47 32.86
C LEU A 340 -39.97 -7.54 32.36
N LEU A 341 -39.73 -7.33 31.06
CA LEU A 341 -38.39 -7.30 30.50
C LEU A 341 -37.53 -6.22 31.13
N LYS A 342 -38.02 -4.97 31.18
CA LYS A 342 -37.30 -3.85 31.83
C LYS A 342 -36.95 -4.17 33.28
N SER A 343 -37.87 -4.77 34.03
CA SER A 343 -37.64 -5.19 35.41
C SER A 343 -36.54 -6.26 35.49
N ARG A 344 -36.55 -7.26 34.61
CA ARG A 344 -35.52 -8.30 34.56
C ARG A 344 -34.15 -7.75 34.20
N LEU A 345 -34.07 -6.82 33.24
CA LEU A 345 -32.83 -6.15 32.86
C LEU A 345 -32.24 -5.37 34.03
N ASN A 346 -33.05 -4.61 34.76
CA ASN A 346 -32.59 -3.84 35.92
C ASN A 346 -32.32 -4.67 37.19
N GLN A 347 -32.83 -5.90 37.27
CA GLN A 347 -32.50 -6.86 38.34
C GLN A 347 -31.21 -7.62 38.06
N ALA A 348 -30.76 -7.63 36.81
CA ALA A 348 -29.50 -8.26 36.44
C ALA A 348 -28.32 -7.33 36.78
N ASP A 349 -27.17 -7.94 37.02
CA ASP A 349 -25.93 -7.27 37.44
C ASP A 349 -25.22 -6.64 36.23
N PHE A 350 -25.83 -5.60 35.67
CA PHE A 350 -25.26 -4.75 34.63
C PHE A 350 -24.63 -3.50 35.23
N ASN A 351 -23.64 -2.95 34.54
CA ASN A 351 -22.89 -1.78 35.03
C ASN A 351 -23.71 -0.47 35.02
N LYS A 352 -24.79 -0.41 34.25
CA LYS A 352 -25.70 0.74 34.14
C LYS A 352 -27.16 0.29 34.20
N PRO A 353 -28.07 1.14 34.70
CA PRO A 353 -29.50 0.83 34.67
C PRO A 353 -30.02 0.76 33.22
N PHE A 354 -31.03 -0.07 33.01
CA PHE A 354 -31.71 -0.23 31.73
C PHE A 354 -32.98 0.63 31.61
N ARG A 355 -33.02 1.39 30.53
CA ARG A 355 -34.23 1.95 29.92
C ARG A 355 -34.68 1.01 28.80
N LEU A 356 -35.98 1.01 28.53
CA LEU A 356 -36.57 0.20 27.47
C LEU A 356 -37.50 1.10 26.66
N ARG A 357 -37.30 1.14 25.35
CA ARG A 357 -38.20 1.82 24.43
C ARG A 357 -38.74 0.88 23.37
N LEU A 358 -39.99 1.10 23.00
CA LEU A 358 -40.58 0.55 21.78
C LEU A 358 -40.36 1.57 20.68
N TYR A 359 -40.02 1.12 19.48
CA TYR A 359 -39.87 2.02 18.34
C TYR A 359 -40.51 1.44 17.08
N GLU A 360 -40.94 2.34 16.20
CA GLU A 360 -41.36 2.03 14.86
C GLU A 360 -40.63 2.96 13.90
N HIS A 361 -40.04 2.39 12.85
CA HIS A 361 -39.45 3.15 11.76
C HIS A 361 -40.37 3.04 10.54
N THR A 362 -40.87 4.19 10.08
CA THR A 362 -41.55 4.32 8.79
C THR A 362 -40.67 5.15 7.86
N GLU A 363 -40.89 5.08 6.54
CA GLU A 363 -40.08 5.78 5.54
C GLU A 363 -39.93 7.29 5.80
N THR A 364 -40.87 7.91 6.53
CA THR A 364 -40.93 9.35 6.76
C THR A 364 -40.95 9.77 8.22
N ASN A 365 -41.03 8.83 9.17
CA ASN A 365 -41.16 9.17 10.59
C ASN A 365 -40.53 8.10 11.50
N TYR A 366 -39.86 8.59 12.55
CA TYR A 366 -39.31 7.77 13.63
C TYR A 366 -40.08 8.10 14.91
N GLU A 367 -40.77 7.10 15.46
CA GLU A 367 -41.51 7.26 16.70
C GLU A 367 -41.02 6.30 17.77
N GLU A 368 -40.97 6.78 19.01
CA GLU A 368 -40.53 6.02 20.16
C GLU A 368 -41.46 6.17 21.38
N TYR A 369 -41.56 5.11 22.16
CA TYR A 369 -42.28 5.10 23.43
C TYR A 369 -41.45 4.41 24.51
N GLU A 370 -40.97 5.22 25.46
CA GLU A 370 -40.23 4.71 26.60
C GLU A 370 -41.17 4.10 27.65
N ILE A 371 -40.88 2.85 28.01
CA ILE A 371 -41.59 2.11 29.04
C ILE A 371 -41.16 2.68 30.40
N LYS A 372 -42.07 3.36 31.09
CA LYS A 372 -41.86 3.90 32.43
C LYS A 372 -41.71 2.79 33.47
#